data_AF-A0A938MKP9-F1
#
_entry.id   AF-A0A938MKP9-F1
#
_cell.length_a   1.000
_cell.length_b   1.000
_cell.length_c   1.000
_cell.angle_alpha   90.00
_cell.angle_beta   90.00
_cell.angle_gamma   90.00
#
_symmetry.space_group_name_H-M   'P 1'
#
loop_
_entity.id
_entity.type
_entity.pdbx_description
1 polymer ?
#
loop_
_entity_poly.entity_id
_entity_poly.type
_entity_poly.pdbx_seq_one_letter_code
_entity_poly.pdbx_strand_id
1 'polypeptide(L)'
;MAQETRSLALADYRDRVAGSWIGENIAVIMSLPFEGKPRAPERLTGYMRWKDPKNFAAGIEPWTPAAAPCDDDTYYEMVALRAFERFGPDLTPRQLGEQWLADGAGFYASSLAARKLMLAGHWPPESGHPKLNPHCNTIGAQFSSELYGMIAPGHINLAAATARLYNHINGYAEGSDGGVLFAAMLSEAMLERDMQRVVSRSLLVLDPRAPTRIAAEEILAFQAQGLDWPEAAARSQQRWKP
;
A
#
# COMPACT_ATOMS: atom_id res chain seq x y z
N MET A 1 -19.38 -0.94 -26.60
CA MET A 1 -18.58 0.25 -26.96
C MET A 1 -17.13 -0.21 -27.04
N ALA A 2 -16.39 0.13 -28.09
CA ALA A 2 -14.96 -0.19 -28.16
C ALA A 2 -14.26 0.54 -27.00
N GLN A 3 -13.49 -0.19 -26.20
CA GLN A 3 -12.75 0.39 -25.09
C GLN A 3 -11.63 1.26 -25.66
N GLU A 4 -11.63 2.54 -25.28
CA GLU A 4 -10.63 3.50 -25.75
C GLU A 4 -9.23 3.01 -25.37
N THR A 5 -8.36 2.81 -26.36
CA THR A 5 -6.99 2.38 -26.11
C THR A 5 -6.20 3.57 -25.55
N ARG A 6 -5.66 3.40 -24.34
CA ARG A 6 -4.76 4.37 -23.71
C ARG A 6 -3.32 3.89 -23.91
N SER A 7 -2.40 4.80 -24.18
CA SER A 7 -0.98 4.50 -24.41
C SER A 7 -0.08 5.25 -23.44
N LEU A 8 1.00 4.61 -23.01
CA LEU A 8 2.05 5.20 -22.19
C LEU A 8 3.41 4.87 -22.82
N ALA A 9 4.25 5.89 -23.07
CA ALA A 9 5.59 5.65 -23.61
C ALA A 9 6.44 4.91 -22.57
N LEU A 10 7.32 4.01 -23.01
CA LEU A 10 8.18 3.25 -22.09
C LEU A 10 9.06 4.15 -21.22
N ALA A 11 9.53 5.28 -21.77
CA ALA A 11 10.29 6.27 -21.01
C ALA A 11 9.45 6.88 -19.88
N ASP A 12 8.21 7.27 -20.17
CA ASP A 12 7.28 7.83 -19.18
C ASP A 12 6.90 6.80 -18.13
N TYR A 13 6.71 5.53 -18.52
CA TYR A 13 6.47 4.44 -17.58
C TYR A 13 7.62 4.28 -16.60
N ARG A 14 8.86 4.21 -17.10
CA ARG A 14 10.06 4.08 -16.26
C ARG A 14 10.24 5.27 -15.33
N ASP A 15 10.01 6.48 -15.82
CA ASP A 15 10.06 7.71 -15.02
C ASP A 15 9.03 7.68 -13.88
N ARG A 16 7.79 7.29 -14.17
CA ARG A 16 6.73 7.18 -13.16
C ARG A 16 6.99 6.09 -12.13
N VAL A 17 7.47 4.91 -12.55
CA VAL A 17 7.86 3.83 -11.62
C VAL A 17 9.00 4.31 -10.72
N ALA A 18 10.02 4.98 -11.26
CA ALA A 18 11.08 5.56 -10.44
C ALA A 18 10.54 6.62 -9.46
N GLY A 19 9.62 7.46 -9.92
CA GLY A 19 8.92 8.43 -9.07
C GLY A 19 8.10 7.80 -7.96
N SER A 20 7.42 6.67 -8.21
CA SER A 20 6.69 5.90 -7.20
C SER A 20 7.61 5.41 -6.10
N TRP A 21 8.69 4.70 -6.44
CA TRP A 21 9.66 4.21 -5.46
C TRP A 21 10.31 5.33 -4.64
N ILE A 22 10.72 6.42 -5.31
CA ILE A 22 11.32 7.58 -4.62
C ILE A 22 10.29 8.23 -3.70
N GLY A 23 9.05 8.40 -4.15
CA GLY A 23 7.97 9.01 -3.38
C GLY A 23 7.63 8.21 -2.12
N GLU A 24 7.55 6.88 -2.24
CA GLU A 24 7.32 5.96 -1.13
C GLU A 24 8.45 6.02 -0.10
N ASN A 25 9.71 5.93 -0.55
CA ASN A 25 10.88 6.06 0.33
C ASN A 25 10.87 7.40 1.07
N ILE A 26 10.59 8.51 0.39
CA ILE A 26 10.46 9.83 1.02
C ILE A 26 9.33 9.84 2.05
N ALA A 27 8.17 9.24 1.73
CA ALA A 27 7.00 9.21 2.60
C ALA A 27 7.27 8.44 3.91
N VAL A 28 7.81 7.23 3.82
CA VAL A 28 8.19 6.39 4.97
C VAL A 28 9.19 7.14 5.86
N ILE A 29 10.24 7.69 5.27
CA ILE A 29 11.27 8.46 5.97
C ILE A 29 10.67 9.70 6.65
N MET A 30 9.75 10.40 6.00
CA MET A 30 9.11 11.58 6.59
C MET A 30 8.10 11.22 7.68
N SER A 31 7.54 10.01 7.68
CA SER A 31 6.52 9.57 8.63
C SER A 31 7.09 8.86 9.86
N LEU A 32 8.26 8.23 9.77
CA LEU A 32 8.86 7.42 10.85
C LEU A 32 8.81 8.06 12.25
N PRO A 33 9.25 9.33 12.47
CA PRO A 33 9.15 9.95 13.79
C PRO A 33 7.73 10.22 14.30
N PHE A 34 6.69 10.00 13.49
CA PHE A 34 5.28 10.09 13.90
C PHE A 34 4.67 8.71 14.19
N GLU A 35 5.36 7.63 13.90
CA GLU A 35 4.89 6.27 14.12
C GLU A 35 4.57 6.03 15.62
N GLY A 36 3.42 5.41 15.88
CA GLY A 36 2.94 5.12 17.24
C GLY A 36 2.55 6.35 18.08
N LYS A 37 2.64 7.56 17.55
CA LYS A 37 2.28 8.80 18.28
C LYS A 37 0.80 9.14 18.04
N PRO A 38 0.00 9.32 19.10
CA PRO A 38 -1.38 9.76 18.96
C PRO A 38 -1.40 11.25 18.60
N ARG A 39 -1.93 11.64 17.44
CA ARG A 39 -2.26 13.05 17.15
C ARG A 39 -3.17 13.28 15.94
N ALA A 40 -3.80 14.45 15.98
CA ALA A 40 -4.62 15.08 14.93
C ALA A 40 -3.82 15.28 13.63
N PRO A 41 -4.48 15.54 12.48
CA PRO A 41 -3.81 15.91 11.23
C PRO A 41 -2.80 17.05 11.44
N GLU A 42 -1.50 16.73 11.40
CA GLU A 42 -0.42 17.71 11.49
C GLU A 42 0.06 18.09 10.08
N ARG A 43 0.25 19.40 9.83
CA ARG A 43 0.84 19.87 8.59
C ARG A 43 2.35 19.79 8.69
N LEU A 44 2.97 18.94 7.87
CA LEU A 44 4.42 18.93 7.71
C LEU A 44 4.82 20.17 6.88
N THR A 45 5.43 21.17 7.54
CA THR A 45 5.83 22.44 6.91
C THR A 45 7.30 22.47 6.48
N GLY A 46 8.01 21.34 6.60
CA GLY A 46 9.38 21.20 6.11
C GLY A 46 9.84 19.76 6.12
N TYR A 47 10.94 19.49 5.42
CA TYR A 47 11.66 18.22 5.54
C TYR A 47 12.20 18.12 6.97
N MET A 48 11.89 17.02 7.66
CA MET A 48 12.45 16.79 8.97
C MET A 48 13.98 16.84 8.89
N ARG A 49 14.60 17.60 9.79
CA ARG A 49 16.05 17.74 9.85
C ARG A 49 16.64 16.40 10.34
N TRP A 50 16.87 15.50 9.40
CA TRP A 50 17.47 14.17 9.54
C TRP A 50 18.93 14.17 10.02
N LYS A 51 19.41 15.26 10.62
CA LYS A 51 20.76 15.37 11.21
C LYS A 51 20.83 14.94 12.67
N ASP A 52 19.70 14.66 13.33
CA ASP A 52 19.69 14.18 14.71
C ASP A 52 19.68 12.63 14.73
N PRO A 53 20.76 11.97 15.19
CA PRO A 53 20.82 10.52 15.33
C PRO A 53 19.69 9.92 16.19
N LYS A 54 19.04 10.73 17.04
CA LYS A 54 17.91 10.31 17.87
C LYS A 54 16.61 10.10 17.09
N ASN A 55 16.54 10.59 15.85
CA ASN A 55 15.38 10.41 14.98
C ASN A 55 15.42 9.08 14.21
N PHE A 56 16.54 8.37 14.22
CA PHE A 56 16.62 7.01 13.74
C PHE A 56 16.20 6.08 14.89
N ALA A 57 15.18 5.25 14.68
CA ALA A 57 14.98 4.10 15.55
C ALA A 57 16.28 3.28 15.56
N ALA A 58 16.62 2.67 16.70
CA ALA A 58 17.84 1.88 16.83
C ALA A 58 17.86 0.79 15.73
N GLY A 59 18.81 0.87 14.80
CA GLY A 59 18.97 -0.08 13.70
C GLY A 59 18.59 0.42 12.30
N ILE A 60 18.08 1.64 12.15
CA ILE A 60 17.84 2.25 10.84
C ILE A 60 19.10 3.00 10.40
N GLU A 61 19.77 2.51 9.36
CA GLU A 61 20.95 3.15 8.77
C GLU A 61 20.59 4.54 8.21
N PRO A 62 21.45 5.56 8.34
CA PRO A 62 21.16 6.88 7.82
C PRO A 62 21.04 6.90 6.30
N TRP A 63 20.14 7.77 5.81
CA TRP A 63 20.10 8.09 4.39
C TRP A 63 21.47 8.59 3.93
N THR A 64 21.99 7.98 2.89
CA THR A 64 23.18 8.44 2.18
C THR A 64 22.79 8.78 0.75
N PRO A 65 23.61 9.56 0.02
CA PRO A 65 23.42 9.73 -1.41
C PRO A 65 23.38 8.40 -2.19
N ALA A 66 23.83 7.29 -1.60
CA ALA A 66 23.90 5.97 -2.22
C ALA A 66 22.79 4.99 -1.77
N ALA A 67 22.10 5.25 -0.66
CA ALA A 67 21.14 4.31 -0.07
C ALA A 67 20.11 5.00 0.82
N ALA A 68 18.85 4.56 0.72
CA ALA A 68 17.80 4.88 1.67
C ALA A 68 17.70 3.80 2.75
N PRO A 69 17.28 4.13 3.98
CA PRO A 69 16.96 3.13 4.98
C PRO A 69 15.82 2.22 4.51
N CYS A 70 15.94 0.93 4.77
CA CYS A 70 14.94 -0.07 4.42
C CYS A 70 13.95 -0.24 5.58
N ASP A 71 12.66 -0.20 5.25
CA ASP A 71 11.55 -0.35 6.17
C ASP A 71 10.60 -1.46 5.66
N ASP A 72 9.77 -2.03 6.54
CA ASP A 72 8.92 -3.15 6.13
C ASP A 72 7.82 -2.76 5.13
N ASP A 73 7.46 -1.48 5.07
CA ASP A 73 6.64 -0.89 4.01
C ASP A 73 7.24 -1.18 2.61
N THR A 74 8.50 -0.82 2.40
CA THR A 74 9.20 -1.01 1.10
C THR A 74 9.70 -2.43 0.87
N TYR A 75 10.07 -3.15 1.94
CA TYR A 75 10.74 -4.43 1.83
C TYR A 75 9.80 -5.55 1.37
N TYR A 76 8.54 -5.57 1.81
CA TYR A 76 7.60 -6.60 1.34
C TYR A 76 7.27 -6.46 -0.14
N GLU A 77 7.32 -5.25 -0.71
CA GLU A 77 7.22 -5.05 -2.17
C GLU A 77 8.41 -5.68 -2.90
N MET A 78 9.63 -5.50 -2.40
CA MET A 78 10.82 -6.12 -3.00
C MET A 78 10.73 -7.65 -2.98
N VAL A 79 10.20 -8.23 -1.90
CA VAL A 79 9.96 -9.68 -1.79
C VAL A 79 8.94 -10.14 -2.83
N ALA A 80 7.83 -9.40 -3.01
CA ALA A 80 6.83 -9.71 -4.02
C ALA A 80 7.38 -9.56 -5.45
N LEU A 81 8.15 -8.50 -5.74
CA LEU A 81 8.80 -8.29 -7.03
C LEU A 81 9.77 -9.44 -7.35
N ARG A 82 10.60 -9.84 -6.38
CA ARG A 82 11.50 -10.98 -6.54
C ARG A 82 10.75 -12.29 -6.77
N ALA A 83 9.57 -12.46 -6.15
CA ALA A 83 8.70 -13.60 -6.42
C ALA A 83 8.22 -13.61 -7.89
N PHE A 84 7.77 -12.47 -8.41
CA PHE A 84 7.39 -12.36 -9.83
C PHE A 84 8.56 -12.60 -10.79
N GLU A 85 9.74 -12.09 -10.48
CA GLU A 85 10.94 -12.35 -11.30
C GLU A 85 11.30 -13.84 -11.33
N ARG A 86 11.08 -14.56 -10.22
CA ARG A 86 11.40 -15.98 -10.09
C ARG A 86 10.34 -16.91 -10.69
N PHE A 87 9.07 -16.61 -10.47
CA PHE A 87 7.96 -17.51 -10.81
C PHE A 87 7.14 -17.05 -12.01
N GLY A 88 7.39 -15.84 -12.50
CA GLY A 88 6.65 -15.25 -13.61
C GLY A 88 5.29 -14.67 -13.21
N PRO A 89 4.49 -14.23 -14.19
CA PRO A 89 3.19 -13.59 -13.94
C PRO A 89 2.13 -14.53 -13.33
N ASP A 90 2.33 -15.85 -13.43
CA ASP A 90 1.42 -16.87 -12.86
C ASP A 90 1.79 -17.26 -11.41
N LEU A 91 2.51 -16.38 -10.70
CA LEU A 91 2.89 -16.55 -9.29
C LEU A 91 1.68 -16.93 -8.43
N THR A 92 1.79 -18.02 -7.68
CA THR A 92 0.73 -18.43 -6.75
C THR A 92 0.89 -17.76 -5.38
N PRO A 93 -0.20 -17.56 -4.60
CA PRO A 93 -0.10 -17.06 -3.22
C PRO A 93 0.82 -17.90 -2.32
N ARG A 94 0.86 -19.23 -2.56
CA ARG A 94 1.79 -20.12 -1.87
C ARG A 94 3.24 -19.79 -2.19
N GLN A 95 3.59 -19.60 -3.47
CA GLN A 95 4.96 -19.24 -3.88
C GLN A 95 5.36 -17.86 -3.33
N LEU A 96 4.44 -16.91 -3.24
CA LEU A 96 4.70 -15.64 -2.55
C LEU A 96 5.02 -15.87 -1.07
N GLY A 97 4.26 -16.75 -0.39
CA GLY A 97 4.55 -17.16 0.98
C GLY A 97 5.91 -17.86 1.14
N GLU A 98 6.27 -18.72 0.19
CA GLU A 98 7.59 -19.36 0.15
C GLU A 98 8.71 -18.32 -0.03
N GLN A 99 8.50 -17.30 -0.88
CA GLN A 99 9.44 -16.20 -1.05
C GLN A 99 9.56 -15.35 0.22
N TRP A 100 8.44 -15.07 0.90
CA TRP A 100 8.44 -14.40 2.20
C TRP A 100 9.28 -15.13 3.24
N LEU A 101 9.11 -16.45 3.37
CA LEU A 101 9.90 -17.24 4.31
C LEU A 101 11.38 -17.31 3.92
N ALA A 102 11.68 -17.43 2.62
CA ALA A 102 13.05 -17.49 2.11
C ALA A 102 13.83 -16.19 2.39
N ASP A 103 13.17 -15.04 2.27
CA ASP A 103 13.81 -13.74 2.46
C ASP A 103 13.72 -13.25 3.91
N GLY A 104 12.91 -13.91 4.74
CA GLY A 104 12.78 -13.63 6.16
C GLY A 104 11.75 -12.55 6.50
N ALA A 105 10.80 -12.28 5.61
CA ALA A 105 9.73 -11.30 5.78
C ALA A 105 8.73 -11.61 6.90
N GLY A 106 7.97 -10.59 7.30
CA GLY A 106 6.94 -10.67 8.33
C GLY A 106 7.46 -10.42 9.74
N PHE A 107 7.62 -9.14 10.11
CA PHE A 107 8.22 -8.72 11.38
C PHE A 107 7.23 -8.08 12.36
N TYR A 108 6.09 -7.57 11.89
CA TYR A 108 5.17 -6.80 12.73
C TYR A 108 3.70 -7.24 12.58
N ALA A 109 2.94 -7.16 13.67
CA ALA A 109 1.49 -7.42 13.72
C ALA A 109 0.97 -8.53 12.77
N SER A 110 0.27 -8.16 11.69
CA SER A 110 -0.33 -9.09 10.73
C SER A 110 0.69 -9.88 9.92
N SER A 111 1.81 -9.26 9.56
CA SER A 111 2.88 -9.90 8.78
C SER A 111 3.66 -10.90 9.64
N LEU A 112 3.90 -10.59 10.92
CA LEU A 112 4.50 -11.54 11.87
C LEU A 112 3.58 -12.73 12.15
N ALA A 113 2.27 -12.48 12.34
CA ALA A 113 1.29 -13.55 12.51
C ALA A 113 1.24 -14.45 11.26
N ALA A 114 1.20 -13.87 10.06
CA ALA A 114 1.24 -14.61 8.81
C ALA A 114 2.50 -15.47 8.68
N ARG A 115 3.69 -14.91 8.98
CA ARG A 115 4.95 -15.67 8.98
C ARG A 115 4.90 -16.89 9.90
N LYS A 116 4.43 -16.71 11.14
CA LYS A 116 4.30 -17.80 12.12
C LYS A 116 3.32 -18.87 11.65
N LEU A 117 2.19 -18.46 11.05
CA LEU A 117 1.20 -19.35 10.48
C LEU A 117 1.76 -20.16 9.31
N MET A 118 2.49 -19.52 8.39
CA MET A 118 3.16 -20.20 7.27
C MET A 118 4.21 -21.21 7.75
N LEU A 119 4.99 -20.87 8.79
CA LEU A 119 5.92 -21.80 9.44
C LEU A 119 5.22 -23.00 10.10
N ALA A 120 3.97 -22.82 10.53
CA ALA A 120 3.11 -23.88 11.06
C ALA A 120 2.33 -24.63 9.97
N GLY A 121 2.54 -24.32 8.70
CA GLY A 121 1.90 -24.99 7.56
C GLY A 121 0.59 -24.39 7.07
N HIS A 122 0.15 -23.26 7.65
CA HIS A 122 -1.02 -22.51 7.18
C HIS A 122 -0.59 -21.49 6.13
N TRP A 123 -0.77 -21.84 4.86
CA TRP A 123 -0.36 -21.02 3.72
C TRP A 123 -1.43 -20.00 3.32
N PRO A 124 -1.09 -18.94 2.57
CA PRO A 124 -2.09 -18.03 1.99
C PRO A 124 -3.14 -18.82 1.19
N PRO A 125 -4.45 -18.53 1.34
CA PRO A 125 -5.00 -17.36 2.04
C PRO A 125 -5.26 -17.56 3.55
N GLU A 126 -4.96 -18.72 4.13
CA GLU A 126 -5.24 -19.00 5.55
C GLU A 126 -4.39 -18.14 6.49
N SER A 127 -3.13 -17.86 6.13
CA SER A 127 -2.21 -17.02 6.92
C SER A 127 -2.68 -15.58 7.13
N GLY A 128 -3.51 -15.06 6.23
CA GLY A 128 -4.18 -13.76 6.37
C GLY A 128 -5.60 -13.86 6.91
N HIS A 129 -6.20 -15.04 7.00
CA HIS A 129 -7.63 -15.20 7.27
C HIS A 129 -7.98 -14.78 8.72
N PRO A 130 -9.10 -14.06 8.96
CA PRO A 130 -9.49 -13.54 10.29
C PRO A 130 -9.64 -14.60 11.39
N LYS A 131 -9.88 -15.86 11.01
CA LYS A 131 -9.94 -17.00 11.96
C LYS A 131 -8.57 -17.34 12.56
N LEU A 132 -7.48 -17.07 11.85
CA LEU A 132 -6.12 -17.44 12.25
C LEU A 132 -5.24 -16.21 12.53
N ASN A 133 -5.47 -15.12 11.81
CA ASN A 133 -4.74 -13.87 11.94
C ASN A 133 -5.63 -12.76 12.51
N PRO A 134 -5.53 -12.46 13.82
CA PRO A 134 -6.38 -11.45 14.46
C PRO A 134 -6.03 -10.02 14.02
N HIS A 135 -4.93 -9.82 13.32
CA HIS A 135 -4.48 -8.53 12.81
C HIS A 135 -4.79 -8.34 11.32
N CYS A 136 -5.59 -9.22 10.71
CA CYS A 136 -5.80 -9.24 9.27
C CYS A 136 -6.36 -7.93 8.67
N ASN A 137 -7.00 -7.08 9.46
CA ASN A 137 -7.58 -5.81 9.02
C ASN A 137 -6.62 -4.62 9.14
N THR A 138 -5.36 -4.82 9.51
CA THR A 138 -4.36 -3.74 9.57
C THR A 138 -3.85 -3.37 8.17
N ILE A 139 -3.15 -2.24 8.08
CA ILE A 139 -2.58 -1.69 6.84
C ILE A 139 -1.50 -2.58 6.19
N GLY A 140 -1.10 -3.69 6.83
CA GLY A 140 0.02 -4.55 6.41
C GLY A 140 -0.04 -5.10 4.99
N ALA A 141 -1.24 -5.26 4.43
CA ALA A 141 -1.41 -5.69 3.05
C ALA A 141 -1.48 -4.50 2.06
N GLN A 142 -1.77 -3.29 2.56
CA GLN A 142 -1.95 -2.11 1.73
C GLN A 142 -0.64 -1.57 1.19
N PHE A 143 0.36 -1.35 2.05
CA PHE A 143 1.65 -0.75 1.66
C PHE A 143 2.52 -1.66 0.78
N SER A 144 2.08 -2.90 0.53
CA SER A 144 2.74 -3.81 -0.41
C SER A 144 2.00 -3.92 -1.74
N SER A 145 0.93 -3.14 -1.90
CA SER A 145 0.05 -3.21 -3.05
C SER A 145 0.38 -2.17 -4.13
N GLU A 146 1.21 -1.17 -3.83
CA GLU A 146 1.69 -0.18 -4.79
C GLU A 146 2.37 -0.86 -5.98
N LEU A 147 3.19 -1.89 -5.70
CA LEU A 147 3.81 -2.74 -6.72
C LEU A 147 2.81 -3.25 -7.76
N TYR A 148 1.64 -3.74 -7.34
CA TYR A 148 0.66 -4.33 -8.25
C TYR A 148 0.04 -3.28 -9.18
N GLY A 149 -0.05 -2.03 -8.73
CA GLY A 149 -0.42 -0.89 -9.58
C GLY A 149 0.69 -0.54 -10.57
N MET A 150 1.95 -0.58 -10.14
CA MET A 150 3.10 -0.29 -10.98
C MET A 150 3.28 -1.29 -12.12
N ILE A 151 3.07 -2.59 -11.88
CA ILE A 151 3.24 -3.64 -12.90
C ILE A 151 2.02 -3.82 -13.82
N ALA A 152 0.93 -3.09 -13.58
CA ALA A 152 -0.30 -3.12 -14.38
C ALA A 152 -0.78 -1.71 -14.80
N PRO A 153 0.07 -0.88 -15.45
CA PRO A 153 -0.22 0.53 -15.71
C PRO A 153 -1.47 0.70 -16.58
N GLY A 154 -2.46 1.45 -16.09
CA GLY A 154 -3.73 1.70 -16.78
C GLY A 154 -4.74 0.54 -16.76
N HIS A 155 -4.37 -0.61 -16.19
CA HIS A 155 -5.22 -1.79 -16.08
C HIS A 155 -5.77 -1.91 -14.65
N ILE A 156 -6.64 -0.97 -14.26
CA ILE A 156 -7.16 -0.84 -12.90
C ILE A 156 -7.74 -2.16 -12.36
N ASN A 157 -8.53 -2.87 -13.17
CA ASN A 157 -9.13 -4.15 -12.75
C ASN A 157 -8.10 -5.26 -12.54
N LEU A 158 -7.02 -5.26 -13.34
CA LEU A 158 -5.93 -6.22 -13.18
C LEU A 158 -5.15 -5.90 -11.90
N ALA A 159 -4.76 -4.64 -11.69
CA ALA A 159 -4.08 -4.21 -10.47
C ALA A 159 -4.89 -4.56 -9.20
N ALA A 160 -6.19 -4.27 -9.21
CA ALA A 160 -7.11 -4.58 -8.12
C ALA A 160 -7.25 -6.10 -7.87
N ALA A 161 -7.36 -6.91 -8.93
CA ALA A 161 -7.45 -8.37 -8.80
C ALA A 161 -6.15 -8.99 -8.28
N THR A 162 -5.01 -8.53 -8.80
CA THR A 162 -3.66 -8.92 -8.35
C THR A 162 -3.47 -8.58 -6.88
N ALA A 163 -3.79 -7.34 -6.46
CA ALA A 163 -3.73 -6.94 -5.07
C ALA A 163 -4.63 -7.80 -4.19
N ARG A 164 -5.89 -8.04 -4.59
CA ARG A 164 -6.81 -8.89 -3.81
C ARG A 164 -6.24 -10.28 -3.58
N LEU A 165 -5.68 -10.89 -4.63
CA LEU A 165 -5.13 -12.23 -4.58
C LEU A 165 -3.96 -12.34 -3.59
N TYR A 166 -3.00 -11.44 -3.66
CA TYR A 166 -1.77 -11.53 -2.87
C TYR A 166 -1.89 -10.91 -1.46
N ASN A 167 -2.78 -9.93 -1.27
CA ASN A 167 -3.02 -9.33 0.04
C ASN A 167 -3.49 -10.34 1.09
N HIS A 168 -4.07 -11.47 0.66
CA HIS A 168 -4.45 -12.56 1.55
C HIS A 168 -3.28 -13.33 2.18
N ILE A 169 -2.03 -12.95 1.89
CA ILE A 169 -0.86 -13.45 2.63
C ILE A 169 -0.93 -13.07 4.12
N ASN A 170 -1.31 -11.83 4.43
CA ASN A 170 -1.40 -11.32 5.80
C ASN A 170 -2.67 -10.50 6.07
N GLY A 171 -3.47 -10.19 5.05
CA GLY A 171 -4.59 -9.24 5.14
C GLY A 171 -5.95 -9.75 4.64
N TYR A 172 -7.01 -9.31 5.31
CA TYR A 172 -8.42 -9.49 4.94
C TYR A 172 -9.20 -8.20 5.28
N ALA A 173 -10.48 -8.15 4.89
CA ALA A 173 -11.37 -7.03 5.17
C ALA A 173 -10.75 -5.68 4.75
N GLU A 174 -10.82 -4.66 5.60
CA GLU A 174 -10.35 -3.30 5.29
C GLU A 174 -8.86 -3.25 4.96
N GLY A 175 -8.04 -4.12 5.55
CA GLY A 175 -6.61 -4.21 5.22
C GLY A 175 -6.36 -4.64 3.77
N SER A 176 -7.16 -5.60 3.27
CA SER A 176 -7.11 -6.03 1.88
C SER A 176 -7.77 -5.02 0.93
N ASP A 177 -8.91 -4.44 1.33
CA ASP A 177 -9.62 -3.42 0.54
C ASP A 177 -8.78 -2.15 0.34
N GLY A 178 -8.03 -1.73 1.37
CA GLY A 178 -7.07 -0.64 1.28
C GLY A 178 -6.03 -0.90 0.19
N GLY A 179 -5.37 -2.06 0.22
CA GLY A 179 -4.38 -2.40 -0.81
C GLY A 179 -4.96 -2.50 -2.21
N VAL A 180 -6.17 -3.03 -2.35
CA VAL A 180 -6.87 -3.08 -3.63
C VAL A 180 -7.15 -1.68 -4.18
N LEU A 181 -7.58 -0.74 -3.34
CA LEU A 181 -7.79 0.65 -3.73
C LEU A 181 -6.49 1.32 -4.16
N PHE A 182 -5.41 1.17 -3.39
CA PHE A 182 -4.13 1.80 -3.70
C PHE A 182 -3.47 1.23 -4.97
N ALA A 183 -3.54 -0.09 -5.18
CA ALA A 183 -3.09 -0.70 -6.44
C ALA A 183 -3.86 -0.14 -7.66
N ALA A 184 -5.18 -0.02 -7.53
CA ALA A 184 -6.03 0.57 -8.56
C ALA A 184 -5.66 2.05 -8.82
N MET A 185 -5.45 2.83 -7.77
CA MET A 185 -5.06 4.24 -7.86
C MET A 185 -3.70 4.43 -8.53
N LEU A 186 -2.68 3.64 -8.15
CA LEU A 186 -1.36 3.72 -8.78
C LEU A 186 -1.43 3.33 -10.26
N SER A 187 -2.13 2.23 -10.58
CA SER A 187 -2.35 1.84 -11.97
C SER A 187 -3.01 2.95 -12.79
N GLU A 188 -4.03 3.63 -12.24
CA GLU A 188 -4.70 4.73 -12.94
C GLU A 188 -3.82 5.98 -13.08
N ALA A 189 -3.06 6.32 -12.04
CA ALA A 189 -2.12 7.46 -12.03
C ALA A 189 -0.96 7.30 -13.02
N MET A 190 -0.67 6.07 -13.48
CA MET A 190 0.29 5.84 -14.56
C MET A 190 -0.12 6.48 -15.89
N LEU A 191 -1.41 6.85 -16.08
CA LEU A 191 -1.88 7.51 -17.29
C LEU A 191 -2.76 8.73 -17.03
N GLU A 192 -3.52 8.77 -15.94
CA GLU A 192 -4.37 9.90 -15.54
C GLU A 192 -3.59 10.88 -14.65
N ARG A 193 -3.77 12.19 -14.89
CA ARG A 193 -3.10 13.26 -14.11
C ARG A 193 -4.05 13.96 -13.15
N ASP A 194 -5.35 13.88 -13.39
CA ASP A 194 -6.36 14.43 -12.50
C ASP A 194 -6.58 13.48 -11.31
N MET A 195 -6.11 13.88 -10.12
CA MET A 195 -6.21 13.05 -8.92
C MET A 195 -7.66 12.78 -8.49
N GLN A 196 -8.61 13.67 -8.78
CA GLN A 196 -10.03 13.39 -8.52
C GLN A 196 -10.51 12.23 -9.38
N ARG A 197 -10.07 12.17 -10.64
CA ARG A 197 -10.40 11.05 -11.55
C ARG A 197 -9.69 9.77 -11.14
N VAL A 198 -8.42 9.85 -10.72
CA VAL A 198 -7.67 8.70 -10.19
C VAL A 198 -8.44 8.06 -9.04
N VAL A 199 -8.82 8.85 -8.03
CA VAL A 199 -9.54 8.34 -6.84
C VAL A 199 -10.93 7.83 -7.24
N SER A 200 -11.74 8.64 -7.92
CA SER A 200 -13.13 8.28 -8.24
C SER A 200 -13.25 7.06 -9.15
N ARG A 201 -12.37 6.87 -10.13
CA ARG A 201 -12.34 5.65 -10.97
C ARG A 201 -11.89 4.44 -10.18
N SER A 202 -10.88 4.59 -9.33
CA SER A 202 -10.32 3.48 -8.56
C SER A 202 -11.29 2.96 -7.51
N LEU A 203 -12.13 3.81 -6.92
CA LEU A 203 -13.16 3.40 -5.96
C LEU A 203 -14.18 2.40 -6.55
N LEU A 204 -14.34 2.36 -7.88
CA LEU A 204 -15.28 1.47 -8.54
C LEU A 204 -14.87 -0.01 -8.47
N VAL A 205 -13.63 -0.33 -8.10
CA VAL A 205 -13.18 -1.72 -7.92
C VAL A 205 -13.63 -2.33 -6.58
N LEU A 206 -14.11 -1.50 -5.65
CA LEU A 206 -14.61 -1.91 -4.35
C LEU A 206 -16.15 -1.98 -4.36
N ASP A 207 -16.71 -2.92 -3.57
CA ASP A 207 -18.16 -2.98 -3.32
C ASP A 207 -18.64 -1.63 -2.75
N PRO A 208 -19.77 -1.06 -3.22
CA PRO A 208 -20.34 0.18 -2.67
C PRO A 208 -20.57 0.19 -1.15
N ARG A 209 -20.66 -0.98 -0.52
CA ARG A 209 -20.86 -1.14 0.92
C ARG A 209 -19.55 -1.30 1.70
N ALA A 210 -18.40 -1.38 1.03
CA ALA A 210 -17.11 -1.53 1.67
C ALA A 210 -16.77 -0.28 2.51
N PRO A 211 -16.42 -0.41 3.81
CA PRO A 211 -16.06 0.72 4.65
C PRO A 211 -14.99 1.63 4.04
N THR A 212 -13.94 1.03 3.46
CA THR A 212 -12.87 1.76 2.76
C THR A 212 -13.40 2.67 1.65
N ARG A 213 -14.36 2.18 0.85
CA ARG A 213 -14.97 2.95 -0.23
C ARG A 213 -15.83 4.09 0.31
N ILE A 214 -16.69 3.79 1.28
CA ILE A 214 -17.58 4.78 1.90
C ILE A 214 -16.76 5.91 2.53
N ALA A 215 -15.69 5.57 3.27
CA ALA A 215 -14.80 6.56 3.88
C ALA A 215 -14.11 7.46 2.84
N ALA A 216 -13.67 6.90 1.71
CA ALA A 216 -13.06 7.68 0.64
C ALA A 216 -14.06 8.58 -0.11
N GLU A 217 -15.28 8.09 -0.38
CA GLU A 217 -16.36 8.88 -0.98
C GLU A 217 -16.77 10.06 -0.07
N GLU A 218 -16.71 9.88 1.25
CA GLU A 218 -16.92 10.96 2.22
C GLU A 218 -15.87 12.06 2.14
N ILE A 219 -14.59 11.69 1.99
CA ILE A 219 -13.51 12.67 1.81
C ILE A 219 -13.73 13.48 0.53
N LEU A 220 -14.12 12.83 -0.57
CA LEU A 220 -14.47 13.52 -1.83
C LEU A 220 -15.68 14.45 -1.64
N ALA A 221 -16.70 14.02 -0.90
CA ALA A 221 -17.87 14.83 -0.61
C ALA A 221 -17.53 16.06 0.27
N PHE A 222 -16.66 15.92 1.26
CA PHE A 222 -16.17 17.03 2.08
C PHE A 222 -15.41 18.05 1.23
N GLN A 223 -14.53 17.58 0.33
CA GLN A 223 -13.83 18.46 -0.59
C GLN A 223 -14.79 19.21 -1.52
N ALA A 224 -15.81 18.55 -2.05
CA ALA A 224 -16.83 19.18 -2.90
C ALA A 224 -17.64 20.25 -2.15
N GLN A 225 -17.77 20.13 -0.83
CA GLN A 225 -18.38 21.13 0.06
C GLN A 225 -17.41 22.29 0.43
N GLY A 226 -16.15 22.21 0.00
CA GLY A 226 -15.14 23.24 0.26
C GLY A 226 -14.48 23.14 1.65
N LEU A 227 -14.61 21.99 2.33
CA LEU A 227 -13.88 21.77 3.59
C LEU A 227 -12.38 21.70 3.32
N ASP A 228 -11.60 22.23 4.24
CA ASP A 228 -10.16 22.02 4.21
C ASP A 228 -9.79 20.59 4.64
N TRP A 229 -8.58 20.15 4.28
CA TRP A 229 -8.16 18.77 4.52
C TRP A 229 -8.07 18.41 6.02
N PRO A 230 -7.64 19.29 6.95
CA PRO A 230 -7.63 18.95 8.37
C PRO A 230 -9.05 18.75 8.91
N GLU A 231 -10.02 19.57 8.52
CA GLU A 231 -11.41 19.41 8.92
C GLU A 231 -12.00 18.11 8.35
N ALA A 232 -11.80 17.84 7.06
CA ALA A 232 -12.25 16.60 6.42
C ALA A 232 -11.67 15.35 7.11
N ALA A 233 -10.37 15.37 7.42
CA ALA A 233 -9.70 14.28 8.13
C ALA A 233 -10.23 14.12 9.56
N ALA A 234 -10.44 15.21 10.30
CA ALA A 234 -10.98 15.15 11.66
C ALA A 234 -12.41 14.58 11.70
N ARG A 235 -13.27 14.99 10.75
CA ARG A 235 -14.64 14.46 10.64
C ARG A 235 -14.65 12.98 10.28
N SER A 236 -13.79 12.56 9.35
CA SER A 236 -13.64 11.15 9.00
C SER A 236 -13.15 10.33 10.20
N GLN A 237 -12.09 10.78 10.88
CA GLN A 237 -11.60 10.13 12.09
C GLN A 237 -12.68 10.03 13.17
N GLN A 238 -13.48 11.06 13.41
CA GLN A 238 -14.56 11.03 14.40
C GLN A 238 -15.60 9.93 14.12
N ARG A 239 -15.87 9.66 12.84
CA ARG A 239 -16.83 8.63 12.44
C ARG A 239 -16.27 7.21 12.50
N TRP A 240 -15.03 7.04 12.04
CA TRP A 240 -14.44 5.72 11.78
C TRP A 240 -13.51 5.24 12.90
N LYS A 241 -13.21 6.08 13.89
CA LYS A 241 -12.45 5.68 15.07
C LYS A 241 -13.22 4.57 15.82
N PRO A 242 -12.58 3.44 16.15
CA PRO A 242 -13.19 2.36 16.93
C PRO A 242 -13.65 2.80 18.33
#